data_AF-A0A814B2V9-F1
#
_entry.id   AF-A0A814B2V9-F1
#
_cell.length_a   1.000
_cell.length_b   1.000
_cell.length_c   1.000
_cell.angle_alpha   90.00
_cell.angle_beta   90.00
_cell.angle_gamma   90.00
#
_symmetry.space_group_name_H-M   'P 1'
#
loop_
_entity.id
_entity.type
_entity.pdbx_description
1 polymer ?
#
loop_
_entity_poly.entity_id
_entity_poly.type
_entity_poly.pdbx_seq_one_letter_code
_entity_poly.pdbx_strand_id
1 'polypeptide(L)'
;MNILRVPDEARDYVIVSGARREEQRWDASQNGQIVMESTEEMKKLATDAMFKLEYDGKDVAKKTSKSGPDLNELEIHQSAWKDDYIINYVLRKNLREAKREDRLQKEADDHIRKKASIDIPLLPSNRQDDRIAKLYRLEPPQSAEQTEIDRREAIDQQQVLKGTSQTPSEINWTPATFTSNKKKLSSALGIVRSIDKPQQSSETIVKSLVSYDDDDDGDSS
;
A
#
# COMPACT_ATOMS: atom_id res chain seq x y z
N MET A 1 43.76 15.92 -37.85
CA MET A 1 43.92 17.33 -37.46
C MET A 1 42.73 18.08 -38.02
N ASN A 2 42.00 18.81 -37.19
CA ASN A 2 40.78 19.49 -37.63
C ASN A 2 41.15 20.90 -38.10
N ILE A 3 40.64 21.31 -39.26
CA ILE A 3 40.97 22.60 -39.88
C ILE A 3 39.71 23.46 -39.88
N LEU A 4 39.78 24.63 -39.23
CA LEU A 4 38.74 25.65 -39.19
C LEU A 4 39.23 26.91 -39.92
N ARG A 5 38.36 27.55 -40.69
CA ARG A 5 38.62 28.82 -41.37
C ARG A 5 37.63 29.89 -40.89
N VAL A 6 38.14 31.09 -40.63
CA VAL A 6 37.33 32.28 -40.35
C VAL A 6 37.07 33.00 -41.67
N PRO A 7 35.82 33.12 -42.14
CA PRO A 7 35.47 33.97 -43.28
C PRO A 7 35.28 35.42 -42.84
N ASP A 8 35.59 36.38 -43.72
CA ASP A 8 35.51 37.81 -43.40
C ASP A 8 34.07 38.36 -43.34
N GLU A 9 33.13 37.66 -43.97
CA GLU A 9 31.73 38.12 -44.14
C GLU A 9 30.76 37.59 -43.07
N ALA A 10 31.11 36.48 -42.41
CA ALA A 10 30.24 35.81 -41.45
C ALA A 10 30.94 35.62 -40.11
N ARG A 11 30.18 35.73 -39.01
CA ARG A 11 30.70 35.56 -37.64
C ARG A 11 30.90 34.10 -37.24
N ASP A 12 30.60 33.16 -38.13
CA ASP A 12 30.66 31.72 -37.90
C ASP A 12 31.90 31.09 -38.53
N TYR A 13 32.57 30.18 -37.81
CA TYR A 13 33.67 29.39 -38.35
C TYR A 13 33.20 28.35 -39.37
N VAL A 14 33.96 28.18 -40.44
CA VAL A 14 33.71 27.16 -41.47
C VAL A 14 34.66 25.99 -41.26
N ILE A 15 34.11 24.78 -41.17
CA ILE A 15 34.89 23.56 -41.03
C ILE A 15 35.43 23.16 -42.41
N VAL A 16 36.76 23.11 -42.55
CA VAL A 16 37.44 22.81 -43.83
C VAL A 16 37.82 21.33 -43.93
N SER A 17 38.23 20.70 -42.81
CA SER A 17 38.57 19.27 -42.82
C SER A 17 38.54 18.66 -41.41
N GLY A 18 38.19 17.38 -41.33
CA GLY A 18 38.34 16.55 -40.13
C GLY A 18 37.21 16.62 -39.09
N ALA A 19 36.17 17.43 -39.32
CA ALA A 19 35.01 17.52 -38.42
C ALA A 19 33.71 17.78 -39.19
N ARG A 20 32.56 17.60 -38.53
CA ARG A 20 31.23 17.98 -39.03
C ARG A 20 30.53 18.86 -38.00
N ARG A 21 29.71 19.82 -38.45
CA ARG A 21 28.89 20.66 -37.57
C ARG A 21 27.68 19.84 -37.11
N GLU A 22 27.37 19.89 -35.82
CA GLU A 22 26.12 19.39 -35.29
C GLU A 22 25.16 20.58 -35.13
N GLU A 23 24.05 20.58 -35.85
CA GLU A 23 23.01 21.60 -35.69
C GLU A 23 22.02 21.16 -34.61
N GLN A 24 22.27 21.56 -33.37
CA GLN A 24 21.27 21.50 -32.31
C GLN A 24 20.37 22.73 -32.44
N ARG A 25 19.21 22.53 -33.08
CA ARG A 25 18.19 23.57 -33.21
C ARG A 25 17.43 23.64 -31.89
N TRP A 26 17.57 24.77 -31.21
CA TRP A 26 16.81 25.02 -30.00
C TRP A 26 15.32 25.11 -30.34
N ASP A 27 14.52 24.20 -29.78
CA ASP A 27 13.07 24.29 -29.84
C ASP A 27 12.57 25.10 -28.65
N ALA A 28 12.05 26.31 -28.94
CA ALA A 28 11.51 27.21 -27.92
C ALA A 28 10.35 26.57 -27.13
N SER A 29 9.61 25.64 -27.75
CA SER A 29 8.49 24.93 -27.11
C SER A 29 8.96 24.02 -25.98
N GLN A 30 10.12 23.37 -26.14
CA GLN A 30 10.64 22.42 -25.16
C GLN A 30 11.23 23.09 -23.91
N ASN A 31 11.64 24.35 -24.02
CA ASN A 31 12.23 25.10 -22.90
C ASN A 31 11.19 25.90 -22.08
N GLY A 32 9.90 25.72 -22.34
CA GLY A 32 8.84 26.49 -21.68
C GLY A 32 8.84 27.98 -22.03
N GLN A 33 9.54 28.37 -23.11
CA GLN A 33 9.45 29.72 -23.64
C GLN A 33 8.13 29.88 -24.42
N ILE A 34 7.52 31.07 -24.32
CA ILE A 34 6.33 31.38 -25.10
C ILE A 34 6.73 31.47 -26.57
N VAL A 35 6.31 30.48 -27.35
CA VAL A 35 6.47 30.47 -28.80
C VAL A 35 5.58 31.57 -29.35
N MET A 36 6.18 32.52 -30.07
CA MET A 36 5.41 33.51 -30.80
C MET A 36 4.58 32.80 -31.87
N GLU A 37 3.35 33.25 -32.05
CA GLU A 37 2.49 32.79 -33.13
C GLU A 37 3.15 33.02 -34.49
N SER A 38 2.76 32.20 -35.46
CA SER A 38 3.27 32.33 -36.82
C SER A 38 2.98 33.73 -37.37
N THR A 39 3.84 34.22 -38.26
CA THR A 39 3.65 35.56 -38.85
C THR A 39 2.33 35.71 -39.59
N GLU A 40 1.74 34.62 -40.04
CA GLU A 40 0.42 34.57 -40.67
C GLU A 40 -0.71 34.70 -39.65
N GLU A 41 -0.62 34.01 -38.51
CA GLU A 41 -1.57 34.13 -37.41
C GLU A 41 -1.55 35.55 -36.83
N MET A 42 -0.35 36.13 -36.62
CA MET A 42 -0.23 37.51 -36.16
C MET A 42 -0.89 38.51 -37.12
N LYS A 43 -0.73 38.31 -38.44
CA LYS A 43 -1.41 39.13 -39.46
C LYS A 43 -2.92 38.97 -39.36
N LYS A 44 -3.42 37.74 -39.23
CA LYS A 44 -4.87 37.46 -39.09
C LYS A 44 -5.45 38.08 -37.81
N LEU A 45 -4.74 38.00 -36.69
CA LEU A 45 -5.13 38.67 -35.43
C LEU A 45 -5.23 40.19 -35.58
N ALA A 46 -4.37 40.78 -36.42
CA ALA A 46 -4.37 42.22 -36.66
C ALA A 46 -5.43 42.67 -37.67
N THR A 47 -5.76 41.83 -38.67
CA THR A 47 -6.69 42.20 -39.74
C THR A 47 -8.13 41.79 -39.49
N ASP A 48 -8.37 40.70 -38.75
CA ASP A 48 -9.70 40.12 -38.56
C ASP A 48 -10.12 40.14 -37.08
N ALA A 49 -11.12 40.98 -36.78
CA ALA A 49 -11.67 41.14 -35.44
C ALA A 49 -12.44 39.90 -34.95
N MET A 50 -13.09 39.13 -35.85
CA MET A 50 -13.79 37.90 -35.48
C MET A 50 -12.80 36.80 -35.11
N PHE A 51 -11.72 36.68 -35.89
CA PHE A 51 -10.63 35.74 -35.60
C PHE A 51 -9.96 36.04 -34.25
N LYS A 52 -9.72 37.32 -33.95
CA LYS A 52 -9.17 37.75 -32.66
C LYS A 52 -10.04 37.33 -31.49
N LEU A 53 -11.36 37.49 -31.59
CA LEU A 53 -12.31 37.12 -30.53
C LEU A 53 -12.30 35.61 -30.25
N GLU A 54 -12.26 34.78 -31.29
CA GLU A 54 -12.17 33.32 -31.14
C GLU A 54 -10.83 32.90 -30.51
N TYR A 55 -9.74 33.55 -30.93
CA TYR A 55 -8.40 33.29 -30.39
C TYR A 55 -8.31 33.65 -28.90
N ASP A 56 -8.80 34.83 -28.53
CA ASP A 56 -8.80 35.30 -27.14
C ASP A 56 -9.61 34.37 -26.23
N GLY A 57 -10.75 33.84 -26.71
CA GLY A 57 -11.55 32.84 -25.98
C GLY A 57 -10.80 31.51 -25.76
N LYS A 58 -10.10 31.02 -26.80
CA LYS A 58 -9.28 29.80 -26.71
C LYS A 58 -8.12 29.98 -25.73
N ASP A 59 -7.48 31.14 -25.74
CA ASP A 59 -6.37 31.45 -24.84
C ASP A 59 -6.78 31.53 -23.38
N VAL A 60 -7.91 32.16 -23.09
CA VAL A 60 -8.47 32.19 -21.73
C VAL A 60 -8.80 30.77 -21.27
N ALA A 61 -9.46 29.96 -22.11
CA ALA A 61 -9.80 28.57 -21.76
C ALA A 61 -8.55 27.70 -21.51
N LYS A 62 -7.49 27.88 -22.30
CA LYS A 62 -6.20 27.17 -22.08
C LYS A 62 -5.54 27.61 -20.77
N LYS A 63 -5.53 28.92 -20.49
CA LYS A 63 -4.94 29.47 -19.25
C LYS A 63 -5.71 28.98 -18.02
N THR A 64 -7.03 29.01 -18.04
CA THR A 64 -7.85 28.59 -16.89
C THR A 64 -7.81 27.08 -16.67
N SER A 65 -7.89 26.27 -17.74
CA SER A 65 -7.84 24.80 -17.62
C SER A 65 -6.48 24.29 -17.15
N LYS A 66 -5.39 24.91 -17.61
CA LYS A 66 -4.04 24.47 -17.28
C LYS A 66 -3.53 25.08 -15.97
N SER A 67 -3.75 26.37 -15.72
CA SER A 67 -3.21 27.05 -14.54
C SER A 67 -4.16 27.12 -13.36
N GLY A 68 -5.47 26.97 -13.57
CA GLY A 68 -6.46 26.95 -12.48
C GLY A 68 -6.18 25.90 -11.40
N PRO A 69 -6.03 24.61 -11.73
CA PRO A 69 -5.73 23.58 -10.73
C PRO A 69 -4.37 23.81 -10.06
N ASP A 70 -3.34 24.13 -10.85
CA ASP A 70 -1.98 24.40 -10.34
C ASP A 70 -1.97 25.54 -9.32
N LEU A 71 -2.67 26.65 -9.60
CA LEU A 71 -2.75 27.80 -8.69
C LEU A 71 -3.50 27.47 -7.40
N ASN A 72 -4.55 26.65 -7.48
CA ASN A 72 -5.31 26.21 -6.30
C ASN A 72 -4.46 25.29 -5.40
N GLU A 73 -3.70 24.37 -6.00
CA GLU A 73 -2.74 23.54 -5.25
C GLU A 73 -1.69 24.42 -4.55
N LEU A 74 -1.13 25.39 -5.26
CA LEU A 74 -0.18 26.37 -4.70
C LEU A 74 -0.78 27.18 -3.54
N GLU A 75 -2.02 27.63 -3.65
CA GLU A 75 -2.72 28.37 -2.58
C GLU A 75 -2.89 27.52 -1.32
N ILE A 76 -3.31 26.26 -1.48
CA ILE A 76 -3.44 25.31 -0.36
C ILE A 76 -2.09 25.13 0.33
N HIS A 77 -1.01 24.89 -0.44
CA HIS A 77 0.33 24.74 0.10
C HIS A 77 0.85 26.01 0.78
N GLN A 78 0.63 27.18 0.19
CA GLN A 78 1.03 28.46 0.78
C GLN A 78 0.35 28.72 2.12
N SER A 79 -0.94 28.37 2.24
CA SER A 79 -1.67 28.50 3.51
C SER A 79 -1.12 27.56 4.59
N ALA A 80 -0.75 26.33 4.22
CA ALA A 80 -0.16 25.35 5.12
C ALA A 80 1.29 25.72 5.52
N TRP A 81 2.02 26.41 4.64
CA TRP A 81 3.41 26.82 4.85
C TRP A 81 3.57 28.19 5.53
N LYS A 82 2.47 28.82 5.91
CA LYS A 82 2.49 30.12 6.57
C LYS A 82 3.08 30.06 7.98
N ASP A 83 3.06 28.89 8.61
CA ASP A 83 3.55 28.68 9.97
C ASP A 83 4.57 27.52 10.04
N ASP A 84 5.85 27.88 10.09
CA ASP A 84 6.99 26.96 10.21
C ASP A 84 6.88 26.05 11.44
N TYR A 85 6.30 26.53 12.55
CA TYR A 85 6.17 25.74 13.77
C TYR A 85 5.19 24.59 13.59
N ILE A 86 4.02 24.85 13.02
CA ILE A 86 2.99 23.82 12.79
C ILE A 86 3.53 22.73 11.85
N ILE A 87 4.21 23.11 10.78
CA ILE A 87 4.80 22.15 9.82
C ILE A 87 5.83 21.25 10.52
N ASN A 88 6.77 21.86 11.25
CA ASN A 88 7.82 21.13 11.93
C ASN A 88 7.26 20.23 13.04
N TYR A 89 6.22 20.68 13.73
CA TYR A 89 5.51 19.87 14.71
C TYR A 89 4.87 18.64 14.05
N VAL A 90 4.08 18.83 12.98
CA VAL A 90 3.43 17.72 12.26
C VAL A 90 4.45 16.75 11.70
N LEU A 91 5.54 17.24 11.10
CA LEU A 91 6.62 16.40 10.58
C LEU A 91 7.26 15.55 11.67
N ARG A 92 7.63 16.17 12.80
CA ARG A 92 8.26 15.45 13.93
C ARG A 92 7.27 14.50 14.59
N LYS A 93 5.99 14.85 14.69
CA LYS A 93 4.94 13.98 15.21
C LYS A 93 4.79 12.74 14.33
N ASN A 94 4.61 12.92 13.03
CA ASN A 94 4.47 11.82 12.07
C ASN A 94 5.71 10.92 12.05
N LEU A 95 6.92 11.50 12.12
CA LEU A 95 8.15 10.73 12.21
C LEU A 95 8.22 9.87 13.48
N ARG A 96 7.83 10.43 14.64
CA ARG A 96 7.79 9.68 15.91
C ARG A 96 6.73 8.58 15.87
N GLU A 97 5.57 8.86 15.29
CA GLU A 97 4.48 7.89 15.12
C GLU A 97 4.90 6.75 14.19
N ALA A 98 5.43 7.05 13.01
CA ALA A 98 5.95 6.05 12.07
C ALA A 98 7.06 5.21 12.71
N LYS A 99 8.01 5.84 13.43
CA LYS A 99 9.07 5.10 14.15
C LYS A 99 8.51 4.19 15.24
N ARG A 100 7.44 4.61 15.92
CA ARG A 100 6.76 3.78 16.93
C ARG A 100 6.07 2.58 16.27
N GLU A 101 5.39 2.81 15.16
CA GLU A 101 4.72 1.75 14.39
C GLU A 101 5.73 0.74 13.83
N ASP A 102 6.82 1.20 13.21
CA ASP A 102 7.90 0.35 12.71
C ASP A 102 8.51 -0.51 13.81
N ARG A 103 8.71 0.07 15.02
CA ARG A 103 9.24 -0.66 16.16
C ARG A 103 8.26 -1.75 16.62
N LEU A 104 6.98 -1.40 16.75
CA LEU A 104 5.94 -2.35 17.14
C LEU A 104 5.80 -3.50 16.14
N GLN A 105 5.84 -3.19 14.83
CA GLN A 105 5.81 -4.20 13.77
C GLN A 105 7.03 -5.11 13.85
N LYS A 106 8.24 -4.55 14.01
CA LYS A 106 9.47 -5.35 14.19
C LYS A 106 9.42 -6.26 15.41
N GLU A 107 8.92 -5.77 16.54
CA GLU A 107 8.74 -6.58 17.75
C GLU A 107 7.75 -7.74 17.53
N ALA A 108 6.65 -7.48 16.82
CA ALA A 108 5.68 -8.51 16.45
C ALA A 108 6.29 -9.57 15.50
N ASP A 109 7.04 -9.12 14.49
CA ASP A 109 7.71 -9.99 13.52
C ASP A 109 8.82 -10.83 14.18
N ASP A 110 9.60 -10.23 15.08
CA ASP A 110 10.62 -10.93 15.86
C ASP A 110 10.02 -12.01 16.75
N HIS A 111 8.84 -11.74 17.32
CA HIS A 111 8.10 -12.74 18.08
C HIS A 111 7.65 -13.92 17.18
N ILE A 112 7.17 -13.66 15.95
CA ILE A 112 6.82 -14.70 14.99
C ILE A 112 8.05 -15.50 14.56
N ARG A 113 9.16 -14.84 14.22
CA ARG A 113 10.44 -15.45 13.84
C ARG A 113 10.97 -16.39 14.92
N LYS A 114 10.96 -15.95 16.18
CA LYS A 114 11.37 -16.77 17.34
C LYS A 114 10.46 -17.99 17.51
N LYS A 115 9.15 -17.83 17.36
CA LYS A 115 8.19 -18.95 17.47
C LYS A 115 8.33 -19.95 16.31
N ALA A 116 8.59 -19.47 15.10
CA ALA A 116 8.80 -20.31 13.93
C ALA A 116 10.24 -20.87 13.83
N SER A 117 11.18 -20.35 14.63
CA SER A 117 12.62 -20.64 14.53
C SER A 117 13.20 -20.34 13.13
N ILE A 118 12.76 -19.24 12.51
CA ILE A 118 13.20 -18.83 11.16
C ILE A 118 14.00 -17.53 11.27
N ASP A 119 15.17 -17.49 10.62
CA ASP A 119 16.06 -16.32 10.57
C ASP A 119 16.00 -15.61 9.21
N ILE A 120 14.80 -15.21 8.79
CA ILE A 120 14.56 -14.52 7.52
C ILE A 120 13.70 -13.28 7.81
N PRO A 121 13.97 -12.13 7.18
CA PRO A 121 13.14 -10.95 7.31
C PRO A 121 11.73 -11.22 6.77
N LEU A 122 10.71 -10.91 7.56
CA LEU A 122 9.32 -11.11 7.17
C LEU A 122 8.85 -9.97 6.25
N LEU A 123 8.00 -10.31 5.29
CA LEU A 123 7.33 -9.35 4.42
C LEU A 123 5.98 -8.95 5.04
N PRO A 124 5.44 -7.78 4.66
CA PRO A 124 4.08 -7.39 5.07
C PRO A 124 3.06 -8.44 4.62
N SER A 125 2.05 -8.70 5.47
CA SER A 125 0.98 -9.67 5.17
C SER A 125 0.26 -9.30 3.87
N ASN A 126 0.16 -10.29 2.98
CA ASN A 126 -0.56 -10.19 1.72
C ASN A 126 -1.97 -10.77 1.88
N ARG A 127 -2.98 -10.03 1.41
CA ARG A 127 -4.40 -10.42 1.50
C ARG A 127 -4.71 -11.72 0.76
N GLN A 128 -3.98 -12.05 -0.30
CA GLN A 128 -4.18 -13.30 -1.03
C GLN A 128 -3.70 -14.49 -0.19
N ASP A 129 -2.50 -14.38 0.38
CA ASP A 129 -1.87 -15.42 1.20
C ASP A 129 -2.68 -15.65 2.48
N ASP A 130 -3.19 -14.59 3.11
CA ASP A 130 -4.11 -14.68 4.25
C ASP A 130 -5.37 -15.51 3.94
N ARG A 131 -5.95 -15.36 2.75
CA ARG A 131 -7.15 -16.12 2.34
C ARG A 131 -6.81 -17.59 2.14
N ILE A 132 -5.71 -17.86 1.46
CA ILE A 132 -5.24 -19.22 1.19
C ILE A 132 -4.88 -19.93 2.50
N ALA A 133 -4.14 -19.27 3.41
CA ALA A 133 -3.81 -19.81 4.72
C ALA A 133 -5.04 -20.12 5.57
N LYS A 134 -6.06 -19.26 5.53
CA LYS A 134 -7.36 -19.53 6.18
C LYS A 134 -8.06 -20.75 5.58
N LEU A 135 -7.98 -20.93 4.26
CA LEU A 135 -8.54 -22.10 3.59
C LEU A 135 -7.79 -23.39 3.99
N TYR A 136 -6.46 -23.37 3.98
CA TYR A 136 -5.64 -24.50 4.43
C TYR A 136 -5.87 -24.87 5.89
N ARG A 137 -6.12 -23.88 6.77
CA ARG A 137 -6.50 -24.14 8.16
C ARG A 137 -7.81 -24.93 8.30
N LEU A 138 -8.71 -24.82 7.32
CA LEU A 138 -9.99 -25.54 7.30
C LEU A 138 -9.88 -26.89 6.59
N GLU A 139 -8.83 -27.11 5.81
CA GLU A 139 -8.61 -28.37 5.11
C GLU A 139 -8.28 -29.47 6.13
N PRO A 140 -8.96 -30.63 6.08
CA PRO A 140 -8.62 -31.74 6.96
C PRO A 140 -7.17 -32.18 6.70
N PRO A 141 -6.43 -32.61 7.75
CA PRO A 141 -5.02 -32.97 7.62
C PRO A 141 -4.77 -34.16 6.67
N GLN A 142 -5.83 -34.93 6.38
CA GLN A 142 -5.79 -36.05 5.45
C GLN A 142 -7.03 -36.01 4.56
N SER A 143 -6.85 -36.36 3.28
CA SER A 143 -7.97 -36.59 2.36
C SER A 143 -8.87 -37.69 2.90
N ALA A 144 -10.17 -37.60 2.67
CA ALA A 144 -11.13 -38.61 3.10
C ALA A 144 -10.75 -40.03 2.61
N GLU A 145 -10.20 -40.12 1.40
CA GLU A 145 -9.70 -41.39 0.84
C GLU A 145 -8.50 -41.92 1.64
N GLN A 146 -7.54 -41.07 2.00
CA GLN A 146 -6.38 -41.46 2.80
C GLN A 146 -6.80 -41.91 4.20
N THR A 147 -7.76 -41.23 4.83
CA THR A 147 -8.27 -41.64 6.15
C THR A 147 -8.94 -43.01 6.11
N GLU A 148 -9.58 -43.37 4.99
CA GLU A 148 -10.21 -44.67 4.81
C GLU A 148 -9.17 -45.77 4.55
N ILE A 149 -8.10 -45.48 3.80
CA ILE A 149 -6.96 -46.39 3.60
C ILE A 149 -6.29 -46.66 4.94
N ASP A 150 -5.89 -45.62 5.67
CA ASP A 150 -5.22 -45.73 6.97
C ASP A 150 -6.10 -46.50 7.98
N ARG A 151 -7.43 -46.28 7.94
CA ARG A 151 -8.38 -47.01 8.78
C ARG A 151 -8.41 -48.50 8.45
N ARG A 152 -8.40 -48.86 7.17
CA ARG A 152 -8.38 -50.27 6.73
C ARG A 152 -7.06 -50.94 7.09
N GLU A 153 -5.94 -50.27 6.85
CA GLU A 153 -4.62 -50.76 7.26
C GLU A 153 -4.55 -50.96 8.78
N ALA A 154 -5.11 -50.03 9.56
CA ALA A 154 -5.19 -50.19 11.00
C ALA A 154 -6.06 -51.38 11.44
N ILE A 155 -7.12 -51.72 10.70
CA ILE A 155 -7.95 -52.91 10.95
C ILE A 155 -7.18 -54.17 10.59
N ASP A 156 -6.48 -54.19 9.45
CA ASP A 156 -5.69 -55.34 9.02
C ASP A 156 -4.52 -55.62 9.98
N GLN A 157 -3.95 -54.58 10.59
CA GLN A 157 -2.91 -54.71 11.60
C GLN A 157 -3.44 -55.02 13.02
N GLN A 158 -4.75 -54.95 13.25
CA GLN A 158 -5.33 -55.34 14.53
C GLN A 158 -5.39 -56.86 14.68
N GLN A 159 -4.83 -57.35 15.78
CA GLN A 159 -4.96 -58.75 16.15
C GLN A 159 -6.42 -59.04 16.55
N VAL A 160 -7.10 -59.86 15.74
CA VAL A 160 -8.51 -60.26 15.94
C VAL A 160 -8.73 -61.05 17.23
N LEU A 161 -7.67 -61.68 17.75
CA LEU A 161 -7.72 -62.49 18.97
C LEU A 161 -6.97 -61.78 20.10
N LYS A 162 -7.73 -61.09 20.96
CA LYS A 162 -7.24 -60.77 22.30
C LYS A 162 -7.18 -62.09 23.06
N GLY A 163 -5.97 -62.60 23.34
CA GLY A 163 -5.78 -63.84 24.08
C GLY A 163 -6.60 -63.84 25.38
N THR A 164 -7.60 -64.71 25.44
CA THR A 164 -8.46 -64.88 26.61
C THR A 164 -7.77 -65.82 27.60
N SER A 165 -7.01 -65.26 28.53
CA SER A 165 -6.64 -65.98 29.77
C SER A 165 -7.39 -65.41 30.97
N GLN A 166 -8.71 -65.21 30.86
CA GLN A 166 -9.58 -64.97 32.02
C GLN A 166 -10.94 -65.65 31.82
N THR A 167 -11.37 -66.33 32.88
CA THR A 167 -12.59 -67.14 33.04
C THR A 167 -13.88 -66.38 32.72
N PRO A 168 -14.97 -67.07 32.31
CA PRO A 168 -16.21 -66.40 31.91
C PRO A 168 -16.97 -65.90 33.15
N SER A 169 -16.98 -64.59 33.37
CA SER A 169 -18.00 -63.93 34.19
C SER A 169 -19.10 -63.39 33.28
N GLU A 170 -20.34 -63.62 33.68
CA GLU A 170 -21.58 -63.36 32.96
C GLU A 170 -21.65 -61.97 32.29
N ILE A 171 -22.04 -61.98 31.01
CA ILE A 171 -22.23 -60.79 30.19
C ILE A 171 -23.63 -60.26 30.47
N ASN A 172 -23.74 -59.26 31.35
CA ASN A 172 -24.96 -58.49 31.48
C ASN A 172 -25.02 -57.44 30.37
N TRP A 173 -25.85 -57.69 29.36
CA TRP A 173 -26.12 -56.76 28.28
C TRP A 173 -26.99 -55.62 28.82
N THR A 174 -26.38 -54.48 29.11
CA THR A 174 -27.12 -53.23 29.34
C THR A 174 -27.06 -52.41 28.05
N PRO A 175 -28.20 -51.90 27.55
CA PRO A 175 -28.18 -51.02 26.39
C PRO A 175 -27.51 -49.71 26.80
N ALA A 176 -26.35 -49.43 26.23
CA ALA A 176 -25.73 -48.12 26.34
C ALA A 176 -26.67 -47.10 25.70
N THR A 177 -27.26 -46.25 26.53
CA THR A 177 -27.99 -45.09 26.04
C THR A 177 -26.98 -44.17 25.37
N PHE A 178 -27.16 -43.95 24.07
CA PHE A 178 -26.40 -42.98 23.29
C PHE A 178 -26.71 -41.58 23.84
N THR A 179 -25.96 -41.15 24.85
CA THR A 179 -25.97 -39.76 25.25
C THR A 179 -25.21 -39.00 24.17
N SER A 180 -25.94 -38.27 23.31
CA SER A 180 -25.29 -37.36 22.37
C SER A 180 -24.60 -36.29 23.21
N ASN A 181 -23.30 -36.46 23.44
CA ASN A 181 -22.50 -35.48 24.14
C ASN A 181 -22.24 -34.33 23.15
N LYS A 182 -23.26 -33.50 22.92
CA LYS A 182 -23.15 -32.24 22.16
C LYS A 182 -22.45 -31.23 23.05
N LYS A 183 -21.17 -31.45 23.33
CA LYS A 183 -20.31 -30.47 24.00
C LYS A 183 -19.14 -30.11 23.09
N LYS A 184 -19.22 -28.87 22.61
CA LYS A 184 -18.12 -27.99 22.19
C LYS A 184 -17.32 -28.41 20.94
N LEU A 185 -17.96 -28.36 19.77
CA LEU A 185 -17.27 -28.15 18.50
C LEU A 185 -17.19 -26.66 18.09
N SER A 186 -17.95 -25.77 18.76
CA SER A 186 -17.98 -24.34 18.42
C SER A 186 -16.72 -23.58 18.85
N SER A 187 -16.02 -24.02 19.91
CA SER A 187 -14.78 -23.38 20.36
C SER A 187 -13.56 -23.78 19.53
N ALA A 188 -13.58 -24.94 18.87
CA ALA A 188 -12.48 -25.40 18.03
C ALA A 188 -12.49 -24.76 16.62
N LEU A 189 -13.65 -24.29 16.16
CA LEU A 189 -13.83 -23.68 14.84
C LEU A 189 -13.79 -22.15 14.83
N GLY A 190 -13.59 -21.49 15.98
CA GLY A 190 -13.42 -20.03 16.05
C GLY A 190 -14.60 -19.22 15.50
N ILE A 191 -15.81 -19.78 15.46
CA ILE A 191 -17.01 -19.09 14.97
C ILE A 191 -17.55 -18.21 16.10
N VAL A 192 -17.13 -16.95 16.13
CA VAL A 192 -17.79 -15.89 16.90
C VAL A 192 -18.92 -15.33 16.03
N ARG A 193 -20.18 -15.46 16.47
CA ARG A 193 -21.28 -14.72 15.86
C ARG A 193 -21.15 -13.26 16.29
N SER A 194 -20.71 -12.38 15.39
CA SER A 194 -20.89 -10.94 15.57
C SER A 194 -22.38 -10.65 15.43
N ILE A 195 -22.99 -10.20 16.53
CA ILE A 195 -24.30 -9.56 16.46
C ILE A 195 -24.00 -8.11 16.08
N ASP A 196 -24.29 -7.76 14.84
CA ASP A 196 -24.14 -6.39 14.34
C ASP A 196 -25.06 -5.48 15.15
N LYS A 197 -24.45 -4.52 15.86
CA LYS A 197 -25.15 -3.49 16.61
C LYS A 197 -25.53 -2.37 15.62
N PRO A 198 -26.79 -1.91 15.57
CA PRO A 198 -27.20 -0.88 14.64
C PRO A 198 -26.52 0.46 14.98
N GLN A 199 -25.98 1.08 13.92
CA GLN A 199 -25.42 2.43 13.91
C GLN A 199 -26.49 3.44 14.33
N GLN A 200 -26.24 4.18 15.42
CA GLN A 200 -26.93 5.44 15.69
C GLN A 200 -25.92 6.59 15.58
N SER A 201 -26.16 7.41 14.57
CA SER A 201 -25.63 8.75 14.37
C SER A 201 -26.13 9.72 15.44
N SER A 202 -25.23 10.50 16.03
CA SER A 202 -25.47 11.92 16.30
C SER A 202 -24.19 12.68 16.67
N GLU A 203 -24.27 13.98 16.41
CA GLU A 203 -23.24 15.00 16.29
C GLU A 203 -22.48 15.38 17.58
N THR A 204 -21.23 15.83 17.35
CA THR A 204 -20.41 16.85 18.04
C THR A 204 -20.62 17.16 19.52
N ILE A 205 -19.57 16.97 20.33
CA ILE A 205 -19.17 17.91 21.38
C ILE A 205 -17.64 18.05 21.37
N VAL A 206 -17.18 19.26 21.07
CA VAL A 206 -15.83 19.75 21.34
C VAL A 206 -15.56 19.74 22.85
N LYS A 207 -14.53 19.02 23.30
CA LYS A 207 -13.89 19.30 24.59
C LYS A 207 -12.43 18.86 24.59
N SER A 208 -11.57 19.87 24.68
CA SER A 208 -10.15 19.85 25.04
C SER A 208 -9.62 18.56 25.66
N LEU A 209 -8.61 17.96 25.03
CA LEU A 209 -7.68 17.04 25.68
C LEU A 209 -6.25 17.49 25.35
N VAL A 210 -5.74 18.43 26.14
CA VAL A 210 -4.30 18.55 26.36
C VAL A 210 -4.02 17.60 27.52
N SER A 211 -3.53 16.40 27.22
CA SER A 211 -2.88 15.52 28.19
C SER A 211 -1.38 15.78 28.10
N TYR A 212 -0.83 16.39 29.14
CA TYR A 212 0.61 16.32 29.40
C TYR A 212 0.87 14.93 29.98
N ASP A 213 1.51 14.07 29.19
CA ASP A 213 2.19 12.90 29.73
C ASP A 213 3.54 13.40 30.28
N ASP A 214 3.58 13.66 31.59
CA ASP A 214 4.80 13.94 32.35
C ASP A 214 5.58 12.63 32.55
N ASP A 215 6.39 12.25 31.55
CA ASP A 215 7.47 11.27 31.72
C ASP A 215 8.70 11.99 32.28
N ASP A 216 8.71 12.23 33.59
CA ASP A 216 9.84 12.71 34.38
C ASP A 216 10.80 11.54 34.68
N ASP A 217 11.63 11.16 33.70
CA ASP A 217 12.80 10.30 33.93
C ASP A 217 13.97 11.16 34.42
N GLY A 218 13.92 11.53 35.70
CA GLY A 218 15.03 12.14 36.43
C GLY A 218 16.15 11.13 36.69
N ASP A 219 17.07 10.98 35.74
CA ASP A 219 18.37 10.34 35.96
C ASP A 219 19.22 11.23 36.89
N SER A 220 19.29 10.83 38.16
CA SER A 220 20.13 11.47 39.18
C SER A 220 21.51 10.81 39.13
N SER A 221 22.50 11.53 38.57
CA SER A 221 23.93 11.26 38.80
C SER A 221 24.40 11.88 40.11
#